data_AF-A0A7C3R1A4-F1
#
_entry.id   AF-A0A7C3R1A4-F1
#
_cell.length_a   1.000
_cell.length_b   1.000
_cell.length_c   1.000
_cell.angle_alpha   90.00
_cell.angle_beta   90.00
_cell.angle_gamma   90.00
#
_symmetry.space_group_name_H-M   'P 1'
#
loop_
_entity.id
_entity.type
_entity.pdbx_description
1 polymer ?
#
loop_
_entity_poly.entity_id
_entity_poly.type
_entity_poly.pdbx_seq_one_letter_code
_entity_poly.pdbx_strand_id
1 'polypeptide(L)'
;MNINVPKTMSRDLMINPNIDDYKINLSDYYERNNLLWEAQDKATQQCGVKILNPIPYLCDDKYCYGSKNGRPLYFDDNHLSEYGNKLLVPMFKEIFKKDKVSK
;
A
#
# COMPACT_ATOMS: atom_id res chain seq x y z
N MET A 1 9.06 -0.91 1.58
CA MET A 1 9.59 -1.10 2.95
C MET A 1 11.07 -1.39 2.80
N ASN A 2 11.99 -0.89 3.62
CA ASN A 2 13.42 -1.18 3.41
C ASN A 2 13.88 -2.49 4.08
N ILE A 3 12.95 -3.44 4.24
CA ILE A 3 13.17 -4.74 4.89
C ILE A 3 12.34 -5.81 4.19
N ASN A 4 12.86 -7.03 4.08
CA ASN A 4 12.04 -8.18 3.67
C ASN A 4 11.09 -8.54 4.81
N VAL A 5 9.82 -8.10 4.70
CA VAL A 5 8.85 -8.19 5.80
C VAL A 5 8.67 -9.61 6.32
N PRO A 6 8.32 -10.63 5.50
CA PRO A 6 8.05 -11.96 6.04
C PRO A 6 9.28 -12.62 6.65
N LYS A 7 10.48 -12.42 6.07
CA LYS A 7 11.72 -12.99 6.59
C LYS A 7 12.10 -12.39 7.94
N THR A 8 12.01 -11.07 8.08
CA THR A 8 12.29 -10.38 9.35
C THR A 8 11.25 -10.77 10.40
N MET A 9 9.97 -10.69 10.04
CA MET A 9 8.86 -11.05 10.91
C MET A 9 8.95 -12.47 11.46
N SER A 10 9.27 -13.46 10.60
CA SER A 10 9.39 -14.86 11.02
C SER A 10 10.49 -15.05 12.04
N ARG A 11 11.62 -14.34 11.90
CA ARG A 11 12.73 -14.41 12.86
C ARG A 11 12.37 -13.77 14.19
N ASP A 12 11.72 -12.61 14.15
CA ASP A 12 11.36 -11.89 15.36
C ASP A 12 10.27 -12.65 16.15
N LEU A 13 9.31 -13.28 15.46
CA LEU A 13 8.29 -14.14 16.07
C LEU A 13 8.86 -15.38 16.77
N MET A 14 10.01 -15.90 16.32
CA MET A 14 10.68 -17.00 17.02
C MET A 14 11.25 -16.59 18.38
N ILE A 15 11.57 -15.30 18.54
CA ILE A 15 12.17 -14.74 19.76
C ILE A 15 11.08 -14.19 20.68
N ASN A 16 10.12 -13.47 20.11
CA ASN A 16 9.01 -12.87 20.82
C ASN A 16 7.71 -13.12 20.03
N PRO A 17 6.76 -13.93 20.53
CA PRO A 17 5.50 -14.17 19.82
C PRO A 17 4.59 -12.93 19.76
N ASN A 18 4.86 -11.90 20.57
CA ASN A 18 4.07 -10.67 20.66
C ASN A 18 4.86 -9.48 20.07
N ILE A 19 5.08 -9.49 18.75
CA ILE A 19 5.64 -8.34 18.04
C ILE A 19 4.54 -7.40 17.54
N ASP A 20 4.89 -6.11 17.44
CA ASP A 20 4.05 -5.13 16.77
C ASP A 20 4.09 -5.29 15.24
N ASP A 21 3.12 -4.65 14.58
CA ASP A 21 3.11 -4.59 13.13
C ASP A 21 4.26 -3.73 12.57
N TYR A 22 4.94 -4.26 11.55
CA TYR A 22 5.93 -3.52 10.80
C TYR A 22 5.24 -2.42 10.00
N LYS A 23 5.72 -1.20 10.15
CA LYS A 23 5.15 -0.02 9.52
C LYS A 23 6.21 1.07 9.33
N ILE A 24 5.93 2.00 8.43
CA ILE A 24 6.69 3.24 8.23
C ILE A 24 5.77 4.43 8.43
N ASN A 25 6.32 5.62 8.72
CA ASN A 25 5.49 6.82 8.75
C ASN A 25 4.98 7.13 7.34
N LEU A 26 3.75 7.61 7.26
CA LEU A 26 3.14 8.08 6.02
C LEU A 26 3.93 9.27 5.44
N SER A 27 4.49 10.13 6.30
CA SER A 27 5.40 11.21 5.89
C SER A 27 6.61 10.69 5.11
N ASP A 28 7.26 9.64 5.61
CA ASP A 28 8.46 9.05 4.98
C ASP A 28 8.12 8.41 3.64
N TYR A 29 6.90 7.88 3.50
CA TYR A 29 6.39 7.43 2.21
C TYR A 29 6.26 8.61 1.24
N TYR A 30 5.62 9.70 1.64
CA TYR A 30 5.42 10.87 0.77
C TYR A 30 6.75 11.51 0.36
N GLU A 31 7.67 11.68 1.31
CA GLU A 31 8.99 12.24 1.04
C GLU A 31 9.74 11.42 -0.04
N ARG A 32 9.81 10.10 0.14
CA ARG A 32 10.49 9.22 -0.84
C ARG A 32 9.81 9.18 -2.21
N ASN A 33 8.50 9.39 -2.27
CA ASN A 33 7.71 9.24 -3.49
C ASN A 33 7.28 10.58 -4.10
N ASN A 34 7.76 11.71 -3.60
CA ASN A 34 7.30 13.04 -4.01
C ASN A 34 7.39 13.24 -5.53
N LEU A 35 8.52 12.89 -6.13
CA LEU A 35 8.73 12.99 -7.59
C LEU A 35 7.72 12.15 -8.40
N LEU A 36 7.33 10.98 -7.90
CA LEU A 36 6.36 10.12 -8.56
C LEU A 36 4.93 10.67 -8.42
N TRP A 37 4.60 11.29 -7.29
CA TRP A 37 3.33 12.00 -7.11
C TRP A 37 3.22 13.19 -8.06
N GLU A 38 4.26 14.03 -8.15
CA GLU A 38 4.30 15.15 -9.08
C GLU A 38 4.10 14.71 -10.54
N ALA A 39 4.72 13.59 -10.95
CA ALA A 39 4.55 13.03 -12.29
C ALA A 39 3.11 12.54 -12.56
N GLN A 40 2.49 11.88 -11.57
CA GLN A 40 1.11 11.41 -11.68
C GLN A 40 0.10 12.56 -11.70
N ASP A 41 0.32 13.59 -10.89
CA ASP A 41 -0.51 14.80 -10.87
C ASP A 41 -0.45 15.52 -12.20
N LYS A 42 0.76 15.64 -12.79
CA LYS A 42 0.93 16.18 -14.14
C LYS A 42 0.19 15.35 -15.19
N ALA A 43 0.25 14.02 -15.10
CA ALA A 43 -0.49 13.14 -16.02
C ALA A 43 -2.00 13.34 -15.88
N THR A 44 -2.52 13.52 -14.66
CA THR A 44 -3.93 13.83 -14.40
C THR A 44 -4.33 15.14 -15.08
N GLN A 45 -3.52 16.20 -14.92
CA GLN A 45 -3.79 17.51 -15.50
C GLN A 45 -3.70 17.52 -17.04
N GLN A 46 -2.73 16.81 -17.62
CA GLN A 46 -2.48 16.83 -19.06
C GLN A 46 -3.33 15.84 -19.86
N CYS A 47 -3.63 14.68 -19.27
CA CYS A 47 -4.26 13.56 -19.97
C CYS A 47 -5.64 13.19 -19.42
N GLY A 48 -6.09 13.81 -18.32
CA GLY A 48 -7.38 13.49 -17.70
C GLY A 48 -7.45 12.06 -17.14
N VAL A 49 -6.30 11.44 -16.85
CA VAL A 49 -6.27 10.09 -16.26
C VAL A 49 -6.75 10.13 -14.81
N LYS A 50 -7.37 9.04 -14.36
CA LYS A 50 -7.74 8.86 -12.95
C LYS A 50 -6.62 8.11 -12.22
N ILE A 51 -6.10 8.70 -11.15
CA ILE A 51 -5.18 8.00 -10.24
C ILE A 51 -5.96 7.00 -9.38
N LEU A 52 -5.50 5.76 -9.33
CA LEU A 52 -5.93 4.78 -8.33
C LEU A 52 -4.95 4.83 -7.17
N ASN A 53 -5.39 5.38 -6.05
CA ASN A 53 -4.52 5.63 -4.89
C ASN A 53 -4.56 4.45 -3.89
N PRO A 54 -3.47 3.69 -3.71
CA PRO A 54 -3.43 2.58 -2.77
C PRO A 54 -3.25 3.01 -1.31
N ILE A 55 -2.87 4.27 -1.04
CA ILE A 55 -2.56 4.76 0.32
C ILE A 55 -3.69 4.48 1.31
N PRO A 56 -4.98 4.81 1.01
CA PRO A 56 -6.07 4.60 1.99
C PRO A 56 -6.33 3.13 2.32
N TYR A 57 -5.78 2.19 1.54
CA TYR A 57 -5.97 0.76 1.70
C TYR A 57 -4.80 0.08 2.42
N LEU A 58 -3.61 0.69 2.39
CA LEU A 58 -2.37 0.16 2.98
C LEU A 58 -1.85 1.00 4.15
N CYS A 59 -2.39 2.20 4.34
CA CYS A 59 -1.98 3.15 5.35
C CYS A 59 -3.20 3.67 6.15
N ASP A 60 -2.95 4.10 7.38
CA ASP A 60 -3.85 4.97 8.14
C ASP A 60 -3.34 6.42 8.08
N ASP A 61 -3.86 7.30 8.93
CA ASP A 61 -3.48 8.73 8.97
C ASP A 61 -2.00 8.98 9.34
N LYS A 62 -1.29 7.97 9.86
CA LYS A 62 0.08 8.11 10.39
C LYS A 62 1.07 7.14 9.77
N TYR A 63 0.63 5.94 9.41
CA TYR A 63 1.49 4.81 9.11
C TYR A 63 1.05 4.05 7.86
N CYS A 64 2.04 3.58 7.09
CA CYS A 64 1.83 2.57 6.07
C CYS A 64 2.32 1.22 6.58
N TYR A 65 1.48 0.20 6.45
CA TYR A 65 1.66 -1.09 7.09
C TYR A 65 2.35 -2.10 6.17
N GLY A 66 3.43 -2.70 6.67
CA GLY A 66 4.10 -3.86 6.07
C GLY A 66 3.52 -5.18 6.57
N SER A 67 2.99 -5.22 7.79
CA SER A 67 2.23 -6.36 8.34
C SER A 67 0.95 -5.88 9.02
N LYS A 68 0.01 -6.80 9.23
CA LYS A 68 -1.19 -6.57 10.03
C LYS A 68 -1.53 -7.79 10.87
N ASN A 69 -1.68 -7.63 12.18
CA ASN A 69 -2.08 -8.69 13.12
C ASN A 69 -1.26 -9.97 12.97
N GLY A 70 0.07 -9.87 12.96
CA GLY A 70 0.92 -11.07 12.86
C GLY A 70 1.06 -11.63 11.42
N ARG A 71 0.53 -10.93 10.40
CA ARG A 71 0.55 -11.38 9.00
C ARG A 71 1.26 -10.40 8.07
N PRO A 72 2.26 -10.83 7.28
CA PRO A 72 2.88 -9.98 6.26
C PRO A 72 1.92 -9.55 5.14
N LEU A 73 1.87 -8.25 4.86
CA LEU A 73 1.18 -7.69 3.68
C LEU A 73 2.08 -7.72 2.44
N TYR A 74 3.38 -7.88 2.61
CA TYR A 74 4.37 -7.96 1.54
C TYR A 74 5.01 -9.36 1.45
N PHE A 75 5.40 -9.76 0.24
CA PHE A 75 6.17 -10.96 -0.05
C PHE A 75 7.67 -10.74 0.18
N ASP A 76 8.14 -9.53 -0.08
CA ASP A 76 9.51 -9.08 0.19
C ASP A 76 9.49 -7.66 0.75
N ASP A 77 10.41 -6.82 0.31
CA ASP A 77 10.56 -5.42 0.70
C ASP A 77 9.66 -4.47 -0.13
N ASN A 78 9.15 -4.91 -1.29
CA ASN A 78 8.40 -4.07 -2.25
C ASN A 78 7.10 -4.69 -2.77
N HIS A 79 7.05 -6.00 -2.99
CA HIS A 79 5.91 -6.69 -3.60
C HIS A 79 4.87 -7.10 -2.57
N LEU A 80 3.58 -6.87 -2.87
CA LEU A 80 2.49 -7.32 -2.00
C LEU A 80 2.38 -8.85 -2.00
N SER A 81 2.07 -9.41 -0.84
CA SER A 81 1.67 -10.82 -0.73
C SER A 81 0.28 -11.02 -1.35
N GLU A 82 -0.12 -12.28 -1.58
CA GLU A 82 -1.48 -12.61 -2.01
C GLU A 82 -2.55 -12.15 -1.00
N TYR A 83 -2.17 -12.01 0.27
CA TYR A 83 -3.04 -11.44 1.28
C TYR A 83 -3.08 -9.91 1.21
N GLY A 84 -1.91 -9.26 1.12
CA GLY A 84 -1.83 -7.80 1.05
C GLY A 84 -2.48 -7.23 -0.21
N ASN A 85 -2.37 -7.92 -1.35
CA ASN A 85 -2.99 -7.46 -2.60
C ASN A 85 -4.53 -7.41 -2.51
N LYS A 86 -5.16 -8.26 -1.69
CA LYS A 86 -6.62 -8.32 -1.54
C LYS A 86 -7.16 -7.05 -0.88
N LEU A 87 -6.33 -6.34 -0.12
CA LEU A 87 -6.69 -5.03 0.46
C LEU A 87 -6.96 -3.97 -0.62
N LEU A 88 -6.35 -4.11 -1.81
CA LEU A 88 -6.52 -3.20 -2.94
C LEU A 88 -7.74 -3.51 -3.80
N VAL A 89 -8.40 -4.66 -3.59
CA VAL A 89 -9.56 -5.06 -4.41
C VAL A 89 -10.67 -4.00 -4.45
N PRO A 90 -11.05 -3.32 -3.35
CA PRO A 90 -12.07 -2.27 -3.41
C PRO A 90 -11.67 -1.09 -4.30
N MET A 91 -10.38 -0.71 -4.33
CA MET A 91 -9.84 0.31 -5.23
C MET A 91 -10.06 -0.07 -6.69
N PHE A 92 -9.67 -1.30 -7.07
CA PHE A 92 -9.84 -1.79 -8.44
C PHE A 92 -11.32 -2.00 -8.81
N LYS A 93 -12.20 -2.27 -7.85
CA LYS A 93 -13.64 -2.36 -8.11
C LYS A 93 -14.23 -1.04 -8.62
N GLU A 94 -13.67 0.11 -8.24
CA GLU A 94 -14.15 1.41 -8.72
C GLU A 94 -14.07 1.56 -10.23
N ILE A 95 -13.08 0.94 -10.87
CA ILE A 95 -12.88 1.04 -12.33
C ILE A 95 -14.00 0.36 -13.11
N PHE A 96 -14.63 -0.65 -12.50
CA PHE A 96 -15.73 -1.41 -13.09
C PHE A 96 -17.11 -0.86 -12.73
N LYS A 97 -17.18 0.08 -11.78
CA LYS A 97 -18.41 0.84 -11.50
C LYS A 97 -18.57 1.89 -12.60
N LYS A 98 -19.03 1.46 -13.77
CA LYS A 98 -19.35 2.39 -14.87
C LYS A 98 -20.37 3.42 -14.39
N ASP A 99 -20.06 4.67 -14.69
CA ASP A 99 -21.03 5.73 -14.92
C ASP A 99 -22.18 5.16 -15.76
N LYS A 100 -23.41 5.38 -15.31
CA LYS A 100 -24.58 5.23 -16.16
C LYS A 100 -24.37 6.20 -17.32
N VAL A 101 -23.79 5.72 -18.42
CA VAL A 101 -23.96 6.38 -19.71
C VAL A 101 -25.45 6.26 -19.99
N SER A 102 -26.17 7.34 -19.68
CA SER A 102 -27.54 7.56 -20.11
C SER A 102 -27.57 7.28 -21.60
N LYS A 103 -28.19 6.17 -21.98
CA LYS A 103 -28.67 5.98 -23.35
C LYS A 103 -29.87 6.89 -23.57
#